data_AF-A9D457-F1
#
_entry.id   AF-A9D457-F1
#
_cell.length_a   1.000
_cell.length_b   1.000
_cell.length_c   1.000
_cell.angle_alpha   90.00
_cell.angle_beta   90.00
_cell.angle_gamma   90.00
#
_symmetry.space_group_name_H-M   'P 1'
#
loop_
_entity.id
_entity.type
_entity.pdbx_description
1 polymer ?
#
loop_
_entity_poly.entity_id
_entity_poly.type
_entity_poly.pdbx_seq_one_letter_code
_entity_poly.pdbx_strand_id
1 'polypeptide(L)'
;MEFSMKQLTEVPVFIHFDKNSPITSDSIMAKTMTTQVGEIYIKANQYGLSHLSLVEAKLQMSERTELNHQACSYLIQAEKELEAYFSGKRQHFSVPLAPKGTEFQKTVWQALLALDYGTTCCYADIANKINRPKAVRAVGAANGANAIAIIIPCHRVIGKNGSLTGYAYGLEMKKSLLKLEKSK
;
A
#
# COMPACT_ATOMS: atom_id res chain seq x y z
N MET A 1 -8.55 -22.17 8.38
CA MET A 1 -7.67 -21.65 7.33
C MET A 1 -6.36 -21.32 8.00
N GLU A 2 -5.30 -22.04 7.66
CA GLU A 2 -3.96 -21.72 8.11
C GLU A 2 -3.56 -20.34 7.58
N PHE A 3 -3.06 -19.52 8.49
CA PHE A 3 -2.50 -18.21 8.20
C PHE A 3 -1.17 -18.43 7.47
N SER A 4 -1.16 -18.24 6.15
CA SER A 4 0.05 -18.30 5.34
C SER A 4 0.51 -16.88 5.01
N MET A 5 1.80 -16.60 5.25
CA MET A 5 2.47 -15.38 4.78
C MET A 5 3.72 -15.80 4.02
N LYS A 6 3.96 -15.17 2.88
CA LYS A 6 5.22 -15.32 2.15
C LYS A 6 6.42 -14.95 3.02
N GLN A 7 7.60 -15.48 2.67
CA GLN A 7 8.83 -15.04 3.34
C GLN A 7 9.10 -13.57 2.98
N LEU A 8 9.69 -12.80 3.91
CA LEU A 8 10.00 -11.38 3.65
C LEU A 8 11.01 -11.19 2.51
N THR A 9 11.74 -12.24 2.14
CA THR A 9 12.65 -12.27 0.99
C THR A 9 11.94 -12.44 -0.35
N GLU A 10 10.68 -12.86 -0.36
CA GLU A 10 9.88 -13.14 -1.56
C GLU A 10 8.94 -11.98 -1.93
N VAL A 11 8.99 -10.88 -1.16
CA VAL A 11 8.19 -9.68 -1.37
C VAL A 11 9.05 -8.54 -1.92
N PRO A 12 8.50 -7.66 -2.78
CA PRO A 12 9.25 -6.54 -3.33
C PRO A 12 9.80 -5.66 -2.22
N VAL A 13 11.12 -5.47 -2.17
CA VAL A 13 11.76 -4.60 -1.19
C VAL A 13 11.55 -3.14 -1.60
N PHE A 14 11.10 -2.29 -0.67
CA PHE A 14 11.05 -0.85 -0.94
C PHE A 14 12.46 -0.32 -1.25
N ILE A 15 12.58 0.44 -2.33
CA ILE A 15 13.83 1.07 -2.71
C ILE A 15 14.27 1.97 -1.55
N HIS A 16 15.47 1.72 -1.02
CA HIS A 16 16.00 2.49 0.09
C HIS A 16 16.44 3.87 -0.41
N PHE A 17 15.75 4.90 0.02
CA PHE A 17 16.16 6.28 -0.17
C PHE A 17 17.40 6.57 0.70
N ASP A 18 18.49 6.99 0.07
CA ASP A 18 19.63 7.58 0.79
C ASP A 18 19.18 8.90 1.44
N LYS A 19 19.38 9.01 2.75
CA LYS A 19 19.04 10.20 3.55
C LYS A 19 19.94 11.41 3.23
N ASN A 20 21.05 11.19 2.54
CA ASN A 20 22.02 12.21 2.14
C ASN A 20 21.88 12.65 0.68
N SER A 21 20.94 12.08 -0.08
CA SER A 21 20.67 12.58 -1.42
C SER A 21 19.98 13.95 -1.29
N PRO A 22 20.46 15.02 -1.95
CA PRO A 22 19.78 16.29 -1.97
C PRO A 22 18.48 16.11 -2.75
N ILE A 23 17.41 15.67 -2.07
CA ILE A 23 16.07 15.58 -2.66
C ILE A 23 15.51 16.99 -2.72
N THR A 24 16.08 17.80 -3.60
CA THR A 24 15.56 19.09 -4.01
C THR A 24 14.77 18.84 -5.30
N SER A 25 13.44 18.79 -5.17
CA SER A 25 12.44 18.63 -6.23
C SER A 25 12.37 17.24 -6.89
N ASP A 26 11.86 16.24 -6.14
CA ASP A 26 11.35 15.01 -6.76
C ASP A 26 10.24 15.42 -7.76
N SER A 27 10.41 15.13 -9.04
CA SER A 27 9.34 15.29 -10.01
C SER A 27 8.24 14.27 -9.69
N ILE A 28 7.17 14.76 -9.06
CA ILE A 28 6.01 13.97 -8.69
C ILE A 28 4.99 14.09 -9.82
N MET A 29 4.58 12.94 -10.33
CA MET A 29 3.42 12.82 -11.22
C MET A 29 2.24 12.30 -10.42
N ALA A 30 1.05 12.75 -10.80
CA ALA A 30 -0.16 12.33 -10.15
C ALA A 30 -1.27 12.03 -11.15
N LYS A 31 -2.16 11.11 -10.76
CA LYS A 31 -3.31 10.69 -11.54
C LYS A 31 -4.48 10.38 -10.61
N THR A 32 -5.68 10.70 -11.09
CA THR A 32 -6.94 10.27 -10.45
C THR A 32 -7.57 9.17 -11.31
N MET A 33 -8.17 8.17 -10.67
CA MET A 33 -9.01 7.19 -11.35
C MET A 33 -10.27 6.92 -10.53
N THR A 34 -11.40 6.73 -11.22
CA THR A 34 -12.67 6.34 -10.60
C THR A 34 -12.74 4.82 -10.47
N THR A 35 -13.15 4.33 -9.31
CA THR A 35 -13.18 2.89 -9.00
C THR A 35 -14.49 2.51 -8.32
N GLN A 36 -14.74 1.20 -8.15
CA GLN A 36 -15.91 0.70 -7.41
C GLN A 36 -15.94 1.08 -5.92
N VAL A 37 -14.83 1.59 -5.36
CA VAL A 37 -14.74 2.07 -3.97
C VAL A 37 -14.60 3.59 -3.87
N GLY A 38 -14.87 4.32 -4.97
CA GLY A 38 -14.74 5.78 -5.06
C GLY A 38 -13.55 6.22 -5.92
N GLU A 39 -13.28 7.52 -5.90
CA GLU A 39 -12.08 8.07 -6.56
C GLU A 39 -10.82 7.73 -5.77
N ILE A 40 -9.76 7.39 -6.50
CA ILE A 40 -8.44 7.19 -5.91
C ILE A 40 -7.42 8.10 -6.58
N TYR A 41 -6.52 8.63 -5.77
CA TYR A 41 -5.48 9.59 -6.13
C TYR A 41 -4.13 8.91 -5.96
N ILE A 42 -3.40 8.78 -7.07
CA ILE A 42 -2.14 8.05 -7.15
C ILE A 42 -1.04 9.06 -7.43
N LYS A 43 0.07 8.99 -6.67
CA LYS A 43 1.29 9.77 -6.92
C LYS A 43 2.47 8.85 -7.12
N ALA A 44 3.32 9.18 -8.08
CA ALA A 44 4.55 8.46 -8.37
C ALA A 44 5.72 9.43 -8.49
N ASN A 45 6.92 8.96 -8.17
CA ASN A 45 8.19 9.61 -8.50
C ASN A 45 9.03 8.67 -9.36
N GLN A 46 10.29 9.04 -9.63
CA GLN A 46 11.24 8.24 -10.42
C GLN A 46 11.50 6.81 -9.87
N TYR A 47 11.19 6.55 -8.60
CA TYR A 47 11.43 5.26 -7.95
C TYR A 47 10.19 4.36 -7.89
N GLY A 48 8.99 4.92 -7.88
CA GLY A 48 7.76 4.14 -7.80
C GLY A 48 6.55 4.94 -7.33
N LEU A 49 5.47 4.23 -6.99
CA LEU A 49 4.33 4.83 -6.32
C LEU A 49 4.74 5.32 -4.93
N SER A 50 4.51 6.60 -4.65
CA SER A 50 4.73 7.18 -3.33
C SER A 50 3.43 7.26 -2.52
N HIS A 51 2.28 7.42 -3.20
CA HIS A 51 0.97 7.55 -2.57
C HIS A 51 -0.13 6.88 -3.39
N LEU A 52 -1.10 6.29 -2.68
CA LEU A 52 -2.41 5.91 -3.18
C LEU A 52 -3.42 6.19 -2.07
N SER A 53 -4.29 7.18 -2.28
CA SER A 53 -5.27 7.67 -1.30
C SER A 53 -6.68 7.67 -1.88
N LEU A 54 -7.68 7.46 -1.04
CA LEU A 54 -9.11 7.59 -1.40
C LEU A 54 -9.73 8.91 -0.90
N VAL A 55 -8.90 9.78 -0.31
CA VAL A 55 -9.25 11.17 0.00
C VAL A 55 -8.43 12.05 -0.91
N GLU A 56 -9.06 13.11 -1.42
CA GLU A 56 -8.45 14.09 -2.30
C GLU A 56 -7.12 14.58 -1.73
N ALA A 57 -6.06 14.30 -2.47
CA ALA A 57 -4.74 14.84 -2.17
C ALA A 57 -4.50 16.01 -3.10
N LYS A 58 -4.07 17.17 -2.58
CA LYS A 58 -3.63 18.29 -3.42
C LYS A 58 -2.63 17.77 -4.46
N LEU A 59 -3.03 17.82 -5.73
CA LEU A 59 -2.19 17.41 -6.87
C LEU A 59 -1.38 18.65 -7.26
N GLN A 60 -0.07 18.62 -7.02
CA GLN A 60 0.84 19.56 -7.66
C GLN A 60 1.59 18.78 -8.74
N MET A 61 1.36 19.17 -9.99
CA MET A 61 2.06 18.60 -11.14
C MET A 61 3.36 19.37 -11.35
N SER A 62 4.45 18.66 -11.59
CA SER A 62 5.74 19.26 -11.98
C SER A 62 5.88 19.28 -13.52
N GLU A 63 6.72 20.18 -14.04
CA GLU A 63 7.01 20.33 -15.48
C GLU A 63 7.63 19.06 -16.09
N ARG A 64 7.29 18.71 -17.33
CA ARG A 64 7.70 17.45 -17.99
C ARG A 64 9.24 17.33 -18.14
N THR A 65 9.85 16.45 -17.33
CA THR A 65 11.26 16.02 -17.39
C THR A 65 11.36 14.51 -17.69
N GLU A 66 12.55 13.95 -17.94
CA GLU A 66 12.74 12.48 -18.05
C GLU A 66 12.32 11.74 -16.77
N LEU A 67 12.54 12.35 -15.59
CA LEU A 67 12.06 11.83 -14.31
C LEU A 67 10.52 11.69 -14.29
N ASN A 68 9.83 12.59 -15.00
CA ASN A 68 8.39 12.50 -15.19
C ASN A 68 7.98 11.39 -16.16
N HIS A 69 8.83 10.97 -17.10
CA HIS A 69 8.54 9.82 -17.96
C HIS A 69 8.47 8.52 -17.16
N GLN A 70 9.46 8.26 -16.30
CA GLN A 70 9.49 7.07 -15.45
C GLN A 70 8.30 7.07 -14.48
N ALA A 71 8.05 8.19 -13.78
CA ALA A 71 6.90 8.33 -12.89
C ALA A 71 5.56 8.11 -13.63
N CYS A 72 5.40 8.63 -14.86
CA CYS A 72 4.23 8.38 -15.70
C CYS A 72 4.05 6.90 -16.04
N SER A 73 5.14 6.18 -16.34
CA SER A 73 5.09 4.75 -16.63
C SER A 73 4.52 3.95 -15.45
N TYR A 74 4.91 4.29 -14.21
CA TYR A 74 4.38 3.67 -13.00
C TYR A 74 2.91 3.98 -12.77
N LEU A 75 2.45 5.19 -13.09
CA LEU A 75 1.02 5.54 -13.01
C LEU A 75 0.18 4.76 -14.01
N ILE A 76 0.66 4.60 -15.25
CA ILE A 76 0.00 3.79 -16.29
C ILE A 76 -0.06 2.33 -15.86
N GLN A 77 1.03 1.80 -15.29
CA GLN A 77 1.04 0.43 -14.77
C GLN A 77 0.05 0.28 -13.60
N ALA A 78 0.11 1.18 -12.61
CA ALA A 78 -0.75 1.16 -11.43
C ALA A 78 -2.23 1.15 -11.82
N GLU A 79 -2.64 2.01 -12.75
CA GLU A 79 -4.02 2.06 -13.26
C GLU A 79 -4.45 0.70 -13.81
N LYS A 80 -3.69 0.13 -14.75
CA LYS A 80 -4.01 -1.19 -15.35
C LYS A 80 -4.09 -2.30 -14.29
N GLU A 81 -3.19 -2.29 -13.32
CA GLU A 81 -3.19 -3.28 -12.25
C GLU A 81 -4.39 -3.10 -11.29
N LEU A 82 -4.75 -1.86 -10.97
CA LEU A 82 -5.89 -1.55 -10.11
C LEU A 82 -7.22 -1.89 -10.80
N GLU A 83 -7.37 -1.60 -12.10
CA GLU A 83 -8.51 -2.04 -12.91
C GLU A 83 -8.65 -3.57 -12.90
N ALA A 84 -7.53 -4.29 -13.10
CA ALA A 84 -7.51 -5.75 -13.03
C ALA A 84 -7.86 -6.26 -11.61
N TYR A 85 -7.41 -5.58 -10.56
CA TYR A 85 -7.71 -5.92 -9.17
C TYR A 85 -9.21 -5.71 -8.85
N PHE A 86 -9.77 -4.55 -9.19
CA PHE A 86 -11.17 -4.25 -8.93
C PHE A 86 -12.13 -5.11 -9.76
N SER A 87 -11.72 -5.57 -10.95
CA SER A 87 -12.45 -6.57 -11.74
C SER A 87 -12.24 -8.02 -11.25
N GLY A 88 -11.47 -8.23 -10.19
CA GLY A 88 -11.14 -9.53 -9.61
C GLY A 88 -10.20 -10.39 -10.47
N LYS A 89 -9.60 -9.84 -11.53
CA LYS A 89 -8.68 -10.53 -12.45
C LYS A 89 -7.23 -10.55 -11.96
N ARG A 90 -6.89 -9.77 -10.92
CA ARG A 90 -5.54 -9.67 -10.35
C ARG A 90 -5.58 -9.80 -8.83
N GLN A 91 -4.62 -10.57 -8.31
CA GLN A 91 -4.40 -10.79 -6.88
C GLN A 91 -3.08 -10.22 -6.36
N HIS A 92 -2.15 -9.89 -7.27
CA HIS A 92 -0.80 -9.42 -6.95
C HIS A 92 -0.48 -8.15 -7.73
N PHE A 93 0.18 -7.18 -7.09
CA PHE A 93 0.69 -5.98 -7.75
C PHE A 93 2.18 -6.13 -8.07
N SER A 94 2.59 -5.56 -9.21
CA SER A 94 3.97 -5.56 -9.70
C SER A 94 4.52 -4.15 -9.93
N VAL A 95 3.68 -3.12 -9.80
CA VAL A 95 4.13 -1.73 -9.88
C VAL A 95 5.15 -1.42 -8.75
N PRO A 96 6.29 -0.79 -9.06
CA PRO A 96 7.27 -0.40 -8.04
C PRO A 96 6.69 0.54 -6.98
N LEU A 97 7.10 0.34 -5.73
CA LEU A 97 6.63 1.09 -4.57
C LEU A 97 7.80 1.83 -3.90
N ALA A 98 7.58 3.10 -3.61
CA ALA A 98 8.57 3.98 -2.99
C ALA A 98 7.92 4.86 -1.90
N PRO A 99 7.29 4.25 -0.86
CA PRO A 99 6.66 5.01 0.22
C PRO A 99 7.70 5.69 1.12
N LYS A 100 7.39 6.91 1.57
CA LYS A 100 8.18 7.61 2.60
C LYS A 100 7.69 7.22 3.99
N GLY A 101 8.60 6.75 4.84
CA GLY A 101 8.30 6.37 6.22
C GLY A 101 9.55 6.09 7.03
N THR A 102 9.39 5.96 8.34
CA THR A 102 10.42 5.45 9.25
C THR A 102 10.79 4.01 8.91
N GLU A 103 11.97 3.56 9.33
CA GLU A 103 12.39 2.17 9.12
C GLU A 103 11.41 1.17 9.73
N PHE A 104 10.86 1.47 10.91
CA PHE A 104 9.83 0.64 11.52
C PHE A 104 8.55 0.57 10.69
N GLN A 105 8.08 1.69 10.14
CA GLN A 105 6.92 1.71 9.25
C GLN A 105 7.18 0.87 7.99
N LYS A 106 8.35 1.03 7.35
CA LYS A 106 8.73 0.24 6.18
C LYS A 106 8.78 -1.26 6.50
N THR A 107 9.36 -1.67 7.64
CA THR A 107 9.33 -3.08 8.07
C THR A 107 7.90 -3.61 8.22
N VAL A 108 6.99 -2.83 8.82
CA VAL A 108 5.57 -3.22 8.94
C VAL A 108 4.92 -3.33 7.57
N TRP A 109 5.08 -2.34 6.69
CA TRP A 109 4.50 -2.35 5.35
C TRP A 109 5.04 -3.50 4.50
N GLN A 110 6.31 -3.87 4.67
CA GLN A 110 6.89 -5.05 4.03
C GLN A 110 6.21 -6.34 4.48
N ALA A 111 5.90 -6.46 5.78
CA ALA A 111 5.14 -7.59 6.30
C ALA A 111 3.70 -7.60 5.80
N LEU A 112 3.07 -6.44 5.59
CA LEU A 112 1.74 -6.37 4.97
C LEU A 112 1.76 -6.88 3.53
N LEU A 113 2.79 -6.56 2.74
CA LEU A 113 2.94 -7.06 1.36
C LEU A 113 3.09 -8.58 1.28
N ALA A 114 3.47 -9.25 2.37
CA ALA A 114 3.56 -10.70 2.44
C ALA A 114 2.21 -11.40 2.71
N LEU A 115 1.14 -10.64 2.95
CA LEU A 115 -0.21 -11.18 3.08
C LEU A 115 -0.78 -11.56 1.71
N ASP A 116 -1.27 -12.78 1.59
CA ASP A 116 -1.94 -13.25 0.37
C ASP A 116 -3.30 -12.57 0.19
N TYR A 117 -3.73 -12.45 -1.07
CA TYR A 117 -5.05 -11.95 -1.44
C TYR A 117 -6.15 -12.79 -0.77
N GLY A 118 -7.18 -12.14 -0.23
CA GLY A 118 -8.31 -12.83 0.42
C GLY A 118 -8.03 -13.31 1.84
N THR A 119 -6.80 -13.14 2.33
CA THR A 119 -6.43 -13.52 3.70
C THR A 119 -6.48 -12.33 4.64
N THR A 120 -6.70 -12.59 5.93
CA THR A 120 -6.66 -11.59 6.99
C THR A 120 -5.81 -12.06 8.15
N CYS A 121 -5.20 -11.12 8.86
CA CYS A 121 -4.44 -11.37 10.08
C CYS A 121 -4.79 -10.37 11.16
N CYS A 122 -4.27 -10.55 12.38
CA CYS A 122 -4.35 -9.55 13.42
C CYS A 122 -3.04 -8.78 13.59
N TYR A 123 -3.11 -7.64 14.27
CA TYR A 123 -1.93 -6.81 14.56
C TYR A 123 -0.81 -7.56 15.29
N ALA A 124 -1.15 -8.56 16.11
CA ALA A 124 -0.17 -9.39 16.80
C ALA A 124 0.58 -10.32 15.84
N ASP A 125 -0.08 -10.81 14.78
CA ASP A 125 0.56 -11.67 13.78
C ASP A 125 1.65 -10.90 13.02
N ILE A 126 1.36 -9.65 12.63
CA ILE A 126 2.35 -8.76 12.02
C ILE A 126 3.49 -8.44 13.00
N ALA A 127 3.17 -8.14 14.27
CA ALA A 127 4.18 -7.89 15.30
C ALA A 127 5.12 -9.09 15.50
N ASN A 128 4.59 -10.31 15.44
CA ASN A 128 5.37 -11.54 15.48
C ASN A 128 6.23 -11.72 14.22
N LYS A 129 5.64 -11.51 13.03
CA LYS A 129 6.34 -11.65 11.74
C LYS A 129 7.57 -10.74 11.63
N ILE A 130 7.52 -9.55 12.23
CA ILE A 130 8.66 -8.61 12.25
C ILE A 130 9.58 -8.80 13.46
N ASN A 131 9.45 -9.91 14.20
CA ASN A 131 10.23 -10.24 15.40
C ASN A 131 10.14 -9.18 16.51
N ARG A 132 8.97 -8.53 16.65
CA ARG A 132 8.69 -7.52 17.69
C ARG A 132 7.33 -7.78 18.35
N PRO A 133 7.15 -8.91 19.06
CA PRO A 133 5.85 -9.34 19.60
C PRO A 133 5.18 -8.30 20.53
N LYS A 134 5.98 -7.47 21.22
CA LYS A 134 5.49 -6.41 22.13
C LYS A 134 5.02 -5.15 21.40
N ALA A 135 5.25 -5.03 20.09
CA ALA A 135 5.02 -3.80 19.32
C ALA A 135 3.62 -3.69 18.69
N VAL A 136 2.62 -4.45 19.16
CA VAL A 136 1.27 -4.52 18.56
C VAL A 136 0.63 -3.14 18.33
N ARG A 137 0.70 -2.24 19.32
CA ARG A 137 0.15 -0.88 19.19
C ARG A 137 0.91 -0.05 18.15
N ALA A 138 2.25 -0.16 18.14
CA ALA A 138 3.08 0.53 17.16
C ALA A 138 2.84 0.00 15.74
N VAL A 139 2.60 -1.31 15.58
CA VAL A 139 2.14 -1.91 14.32
C VAL A 139 0.81 -1.32 13.88
N GLY A 140 -0.15 -1.15 14.79
CA GLY A 140 -1.42 -0.47 14.49
C GLY A 140 -1.23 0.95 13.96
N ALA A 141 -0.34 1.73 14.60
CA ALA A 141 0.01 3.08 14.13
C ALA A 141 0.70 3.06 12.76
N ALA A 142 1.65 2.16 12.54
CA ALA A 142 2.33 1.99 11.26
C ALA A 142 1.38 1.53 10.13
N ASN A 143 0.43 0.64 10.44
CA ASN A 143 -0.63 0.21 9.53
C ASN A 143 -1.53 1.38 9.10
N GLY A 144 -1.90 2.25 10.06
CA GLY A 144 -2.68 3.46 9.78
C GLY A 144 -1.90 4.53 9.01
N ALA A 145 -0.57 4.56 9.13
CA ALA A 145 0.30 5.50 8.42
C ALA A 145 0.63 5.06 6.98
N ASN A 146 0.08 3.95 6.49
CA ASN A 146 0.30 3.49 5.12
C ASN A 146 -0.15 4.55 4.10
N ALA A 147 0.80 5.05 3.30
CA ALA A 147 0.55 6.05 2.27
C ALA A 147 0.05 5.46 0.94
N ILE A 148 0.15 4.14 0.74
CA ILE A 148 -0.22 3.45 -0.51
C ILE A 148 -1.30 2.42 -0.19
N ALA A 149 -2.54 2.91 -0.03
CA ALA A 149 -3.69 2.07 0.26
C ALA A 149 -3.90 1.00 -0.82
N ILE A 150 -4.63 -0.08 -0.49
CA ILE A 150 -4.99 -1.20 -1.38
C ILE A 150 -3.79 -2.06 -1.78
N ILE A 151 -2.74 -1.47 -2.38
CA ILE A 151 -1.54 -2.16 -2.83
C ILE A 151 -0.70 -2.64 -1.64
N ILE A 152 -0.42 -1.77 -0.68
CA ILE A 152 0.03 -2.19 0.64
C ILE A 152 -1.24 -2.52 1.45
N PRO A 153 -1.52 -3.81 1.73
CA PRO A 153 -2.88 -4.24 2.07
C PRO A 153 -3.20 -4.06 3.56
N CYS A 154 -3.15 -2.82 4.06
CA CYS A 154 -3.46 -2.49 5.46
C CYS A 154 -4.92 -2.78 5.86
N HIS A 155 -5.83 -2.95 4.88
CA HIS A 155 -7.21 -3.39 5.09
C HIS A 155 -7.32 -4.88 5.49
N ARG A 156 -6.28 -5.70 5.27
CA ARG A 156 -6.24 -7.12 5.66
C ARG A 156 -5.91 -7.36 7.14
N VAL A 157 -5.53 -6.32 7.89
CA VAL A 157 -5.25 -6.43 9.33
C VAL A 157 -6.49 -6.09 10.15
N ILE A 158 -6.95 -7.00 11.01
CA ILE A 158 -8.18 -6.88 11.79
C ILE A 158 -7.93 -7.11 13.30
N GLY A 159 -8.94 -6.88 14.13
CA GLY A 159 -8.86 -7.18 15.56
C GLY A 159 -8.73 -8.69 15.81
N LYS A 160 -8.06 -9.09 16.90
CA LYS A 160 -7.86 -10.51 17.26
C LYS A 160 -9.17 -11.30 17.41
N ASN A 161 -10.26 -10.63 17.78
CA ASN A 161 -11.61 -11.21 17.87
C ASN A 161 -12.37 -11.22 16.52
N GLY A 162 -11.70 -10.94 15.40
CA GLY A 162 -12.32 -10.85 14.08
C GLY A 162 -13.01 -9.51 13.79
N SER A 163 -13.01 -8.55 14.72
CA SER A 163 -13.66 -7.25 14.51
C SER A 163 -12.90 -6.40 13.49
N LEU A 164 -13.65 -5.72 12.62
CA LEU A 164 -13.10 -4.66 11.78
C LEU A 164 -12.89 -3.41 12.64
N THR A 165 -11.62 -3.08 12.84
CA THR A 165 -11.20 -1.88 13.56
C THR A 165 -10.34 -1.04 12.64
N GLY A 166 -10.37 0.28 12.84
CA GLY A 166 -9.41 1.25 12.29
C GLY A 166 -9.09 1.10 10.80
N TYR A 167 -9.55 2.06 9.99
CA TYR A 167 -9.07 2.21 8.62
C TYR A 167 -9.00 3.70 8.29
N ALA A 168 -7.89 4.14 7.71
CA ALA A 168 -7.68 5.55 7.38
C ALA A 168 -8.79 6.13 6.48
N TYR A 169 -9.44 5.27 5.70
CA TYR A 169 -10.51 5.61 4.76
C TYR A 169 -11.89 5.08 5.17
N GLY A 170 -12.07 4.70 6.43
CA GLY A 170 -13.36 4.28 6.99
C GLY A 170 -13.68 2.77 6.88
N LEU A 171 -14.50 2.27 7.81
CA LEU A 171 -14.76 0.84 7.94
C LEU A 171 -15.57 0.25 6.77
N GLU A 172 -16.46 1.02 6.15
CA GLU A 172 -17.23 0.55 4.99
C GLU A 172 -16.33 0.23 3.80
N MET A 173 -15.32 1.05 3.56
CA MET A 173 -14.34 0.79 2.51
C MET A 173 -13.52 -0.47 2.79
N LYS A 174 -13.07 -0.65 4.05
CA LYS A 174 -12.38 -1.87 4.47
C LYS A 174 -13.24 -3.11 4.24
N LYS A 175 -14.54 -3.05 4.57
CA LYS A 175 -15.50 -4.14 4.28
C LYS A 175 -15.61 -4.42 2.78
N SER A 176 -15.75 -3.40 1.95
CA SER A 176 -15.87 -3.55 0.49
C SER A 176 -14.65 -4.21 -0.13
N LEU A 177 -13.44 -3.79 0.28
CA LEU A 177 -12.19 -4.41 -0.19
C LEU A 177 -12.09 -5.88 0.27
N LEU A 178 -12.36 -6.17 1.54
CA LEU A 178 -12.36 -7.55 2.03
C LEU A 178 -13.41 -8.43 1.34
N LYS A 179 -14.57 -7.87 0.99
CA LYS A 179 -15.62 -8.58 0.24
C LYS A 179 -15.17 -8.90 -1.18
N LEU A 180 -14.59 -7.93 -1.88
CA LEU A 180 -14.00 -8.12 -3.21
C LEU A 180 -12.96 -9.25 -3.20
N GLU A 181 -12.13 -9.30 -2.15
CA GLU A 181 -11.10 -10.32 -2.05
C GLU A 181 -11.62 -11.72 -1.71
N LYS A 182 -12.85 -11.82 -1.19
CA LYS A 182 -13.51 -13.09 -0.84
C LYS A 182 -14.51 -13.59 -1.88
N SER A 183 -14.88 -12.77 -2.87
CA SER A 183 -15.93 -13.11 -3.84
C SER A 183 -15.47 -14.01 -4.99
N LYS A 184 -14.40 -14.80 -4.78
CA LYS A 184 -13.90 -15.80 -5.74
C LYS A 184 -13.43 -17.05 -5.02
#